data_AF-A0A9E6EQ58-F1
#
_entry.id   AF-A0A9E6EQ58-F1
#
_cell.length_a   1.000
_cell.length_b   1.000
_cell.length_c   1.000
_cell.angle_alpha   90.00
_cell.angle_beta   90.00
_cell.angle_gamma   90.00
#
_symmetry.space_group_name_H-M   'P 1'
#
loop_
_entity.id
_entity.type
_entity.pdbx_description
1 polymer ?
#
loop_
_entity_poly.entity_id
_entity_poly.type
_entity_poly.pdbx_seq_one_letter_code
_entity_poly.pdbx_strand_id
1 'polypeptide(L)'
;MPSTLTRYLLRRWLTPFLGALLFYGLLIISWEMVALSREIFSQGAALRWMFPLLLLALPETLGMVLPMAAVLGGLLGTQQLMEGSELVAAQGLGAGRRTWLVPWAILGAGLLVLATVNA
;
A
#
# COMPACT_ATOMS: atom_id res chain seq x y z
N MET A 1 14.25 -20.29 5.09
CA MET A 1 13.45 -19.74 6.20
C MET A 1 13.78 -18.27 6.34
N PRO A 2 12.80 -17.33 6.38
CA PRO A 2 13.11 -15.92 6.58
C PRO A 2 13.79 -15.75 7.95
N SER A 3 14.87 -14.97 7.97
CA SER A 3 15.53 -14.57 9.22
C SER A 3 14.51 -13.87 10.13
N THR A 4 14.66 -14.01 11.45
CA THR A 4 13.87 -13.26 12.44
C THR A 4 13.86 -11.76 12.14
N LEU A 5 14.99 -11.23 11.66
CA LEU A 5 15.14 -9.85 11.24
C LEU A 5 14.28 -9.52 10.00
N THR A 6 14.22 -10.41 9.00
CA THR A 6 13.34 -10.24 7.82
C THR A 6 11.87 -10.14 8.23
N ARG A 7 11.41 -11.02 9.12
CA ARG A 7 10.02 -11.00 9.61
C ARG A 7 9.71 -9.70 10.37
N TYR A 8 10.66 -9.24 11.19
CA TYR A 8 10.52 -7.98 11.93
C TYR A 8 10.40 -6.78 10.98
N LEU A 9 11.28 -6.70 9.99
CA LEU A 9 11.26 -5.67 8.95
C LEU A 9 9.93 -5.61 8.19
N LEU A 10 9.43 -6.77 7.74
CA LEU A 10 8.14 -6.85 7.06
C LEU A 10 7.01 -6.29 7.94
N ARG A 11 6.99 -6.65 9.22
CA ARG A 11 5.96 -6.16 10.15
C ARG A 11 6.07 -4.65 10.37
N ARG A 12 7.29 -4.11 10.41
CA ARG A 12 7.53 -2.68 10.58
C ARG A 12 7.08 -1.88 9.37
N TRP A 13 7.25 -2.40 8.16
CA TRP A 13 6.77 -1.73 6.93
C TRP A 13 5.29 -1.95 6.66
N LEU A 14 4.72 -3.07 7.10
CA LEU A 14 3.29 -3.36 6.92
C LEU A 14 2.40 -2.31 7.60
N THR A 15 2.83 -1.79 8.76
CA THR A 15 2.07 -0.79 9.52
C THR A 15 1.87 0.53 8.74
N PRO A 16 2.94 1.23 8.31
CA PRO A 16 2.79 2.44 7.49
C PRO A 16 2.25 2.14 6.10
N PHE A 17 2.48 0.94 5.53
CA PHE A 17 1.86 0.53 4.27
C PHE A 17 0.33 0.49 4.36
N LEU A 18 -0.23 -0.16 5.39
CA LEU A 18 -1.68 -0.21 5.59
C LEU A 18 -2.25 1.18 5.86
N GLY A 19 -1.52 2.01 6.61
CA GLY A 19 -1.88 3.42 6.81
C GLY A 19 -1.94 4.19 5.48
N ALA A 20 -0.94 4.02 4.62
CA ALA A 20 -0.88 4.63 3.30
C ALA A 20 -1.99 4.14 2.37
N LEU A 21 -2.26 2.83 2.38
CA LEU A 21 -3.32 2.19 1.59
C LEU A 21 -4.69 2.75 1.96
N LEU A 22 -4.97 2.87 3.26
CA LEU A 22 -6.21 3.48 3.75
C LEU A 22 -6.29 4.97 3.39
N PHE A 23 -5.20 5.72 3.62
CA PHE A 23 -5.17 7.15 3.35
C PHE A 23 -5.41 7.47 1.87
N TYR A 24 -4.63 6.88 0.97
CA TYR A 24 -4.78 7.08 -0.47
C TYR A 24 -6.08 6.46 -1.00
N GLY A 25 -6.49 5.29 -0.50
CA GLY A 25 -7.75 4.67 -0.88
C GLY A 25 -8.94 5.54 -0.54
N LEU A 26 -9.00 6.10 0.67
CA LEU A 26 -10.08 7.01 1.08
C LEU A 26 -10.08 8.30 0.27
N LEU A 27 -8.90 8.85 -0.05
CA LEU A 27 -8.80 10.04 -0.90
C LEU A 27 -9.37 9.79 -2.30
N ILE A 28 -8.99 8.69 -2.93
CA ILE A 28 -9.47 8.34 -4.28
C ILE A 28 -10.95 7.98 -4.26
N ILE A 29 -11.43 7.20 -3.29
CA ILE A 29 -12.87 6.91 -3.15
C ILE A 29 -13.67 8.20 -2.97
N SER A 30 -13.17 9.16 -2.18
CA SER A 30 -13.86 10.45 -1.99
C SER A 30 -13.97 11.23 -3.31
N TRP A 31 -12.92 11.20 -4.14
CA TRP A 31 -12.97 11.76 -5.48
C TRP A 31 -14.00 11.04 -6.37
N GLU A 32 -13.98 9.71 -6.36
CA GLU A 32 -14.86 8.86 -7.16
C GLU A 32 -16.33 9.07 -6.80
N MET A 33 -16.65 9.25 -5.51
CA MET A 33 -18.00 9.58 -5.06
C MET A 33 -18.52 10.88 -5.71
N VAL A 34 -17.67 11.90 -5.80
CA VAL A 34 -18.05 13.19 -6.41
C VAL A 34 -18.20 13.04 -7.93
N ALA A 35 -17.31 12.30 -8.58
CA ALA A 35 -17.37 12.04 -10.02
C ALA A 35 -18.63 11.25 -10.40
N LEU A 36 -18.87 10.11 -9.75
CA LEU A 36 -20.05 9.27 -10.00
C LEU A 36 -21.36 9.98 -9.65
N SER A 37 -21.37 10.84 -8.62
CA SER A 37 -22.54 11.67 -8.31
C SER A 37 -22.95 12.54 -9.48
N ARG A 38 -21.99 13.26 -10.06
CA ARG A 38 -22.24 14.13 -11.22
C ARG A 38 -22.76 13.35 -12.42
N GLU A 39 -22.20 12.17 -12.67
CA GLU A 39 -22.60 11.26 -13.75
C GLU A 39 -24.03 10.72 -13.55
N ILE A 40 -24.38 10.29 -12.34
CA ILE A 40 -25.73 9.78 -12.02
C ILE A 40 -26.78 10.87 -12.21
N PHE A 41 -26.49 12.09 -11.73
CA PHE A 41 -27.41 13.22 -11.87
C PHE A 41 -27.56 13.67 -13.33
N SER A 42 -26.48 13.67 -14.13
CA SER A 42 -26.56 14.06 -15.55
C SER A 42 -27.37 13.07 -16.38
N GLN A 43 -27.31 11.77 -16.05
CA GLN A 43 -28.07 10.72 -16.72
C GLN A 43 -29.49 10.54 -16.18
N GLY A 44 -29.89 11.30 -15.14
CA GLY A 44 -31.20 11.15 -14.50
C GLY A 44 -31.39 9.81 -13.77
N ALA A 45 -30.30 9.13 -13.44
CA ALA A 45 -30.33 7.83 -12.77
C ALA A 45 -30.61 7.95 -11.26
N ALA A 46 -31.15 6.89 -10.67
CA ALA A 46 -31.44 6.88 -9.24
C ALA A 46 -30.16 6.77 -8.39
N LEU A 47 -30.08 7.53 -7.30
CA LEU A 47 -28.90 7.58 -6.39
C LEU A 47 -28.52 6.22 -5.78
N ARG A 48 -29.45 5.25 -5.77
CA ARG A 48 -29.17 3.85 -5.37
C ARG A 48 -28.05 3.19 -6.16
N TRP A 49 -27.76 3.67 -7.39
CA TRP A 49 -26.67 3.15 -8.21
C TRP A 49 -25.28 3.59 -7.73
N MET A 50 -25.20 4.58 -6.83
CA MET A 50 -23.94 5.07 -6.30
C MET A 50 -23.09 3.96 -5.66
N PHE A 51 -23.67 3.21 -4.72
CA PHE A 51 -22.96 2.14 -4.02
C PHE A 51 -22.44 1.04 -4.95
N PRO A 52 -23.27 0.41 -5.82
CA PRO A 52 -22.78 -0.63 -6.71
C PRO A 52 -21.73 -0.12 -7.70
N LEU A 53 -21.84 1.13 -8.20
CA LEU A 53 -20.82 1.72 -9.06
C LEU A 53 -19.50 1.96 -8.31
N LEU A 54 -19.55 2.47 -7.08
CA LEU A 54 -18.37 2.59 -6.23
C LEU A 54 -17.71 1.24 -5.93
N LEU A 55 -18.51 0.21 -5.62
CA LEU A 55 -17.99 -1.15 -5.43
C LEU A 55 -17.32 -1.68 -6.69
N LEU A 56 -17.85 -1.36 -7.87
CA LEU A 56 -17.26 -1.77 -9.15
C LEU A 56 -15.96 -1.02 -9.46
N ALA A 57 -15.79 0.19 -8.94
CA ALA A 57 -14.56 0.98 -9.06
C ALA A 57 -13.47 0.57 -8.04
N LEU A 58 -13.81 -0.20 -6.99
CA LEU A 58 -12.83 -0.60 -5.97
C LEU A 58 -11.62 -1.38 -6.51
N PRO A 59 -11.76 -2.35 -7.43
CA PRO A 59 -10.61 -3.08 -7.97
C PRO A 59 -9.64 -2.15 -8.69
N GLU A 60 -10.16 -1.27 -9.55
CA GLU A 60 -9.36 -0.30 -10.30
C GLU A 60 -8.64 0.68 -9.37
N THR A 61 -9.36 1.26 -8.41
CA THR A 61 -8.78 2.18 -7.42
C THR A 61 -7.70 1.50 -6.57
N LEU A 62 -7.91 0.26 -6.12
CA LEU A 62 -6.91 -0.51 -5.39
C LEU A 62 -5.67 -0.81 -6.27
N GLY A 63 -5.86 -1.08 -7.56
CA GLY A 63 -4.77 -1.28 -8.52
C GLY A 63 -3.85 -0.06 -8.61
N MET A 64 -4.41 1.15 -8.56
CA MET A 64 -3.63 2.40 -8.54
C MET A 64 -3.02 2.70 -7.16
N VAL A 65 -3.75 2.44 -6.07
CA VAL A 65 -3.32 2.78 -4.71
C VAL A 65 -2.20 1.88 -4.21
N LEU A 66 -2.22 0.58 -4.53
CA LEU A 66 -1.25 -0.40 -4.06
C LEU A 66 0.22 0.02 -4.26
N PRO A 67 0.67 0.40 -5.47
CA PRO A 67 2.06 0.84 -5.68
C PRO A 67 2.37 2.16 -4.95
N MET A 68 1.42 3.09 -4.85
CA MET A 68 1.61 4.36 -4.12
C MET A 68 1.80 4.11 -2.62
N ALA A 69 0.94 3.27 -2.04
CA ALA A 69 1.00 2.87 -0.64
C ALA A 69 2.29 2.11 -0.32
N ALA A 70 2.78 1.28 -1.26
CA ALA A 70 4.03 0.55 -1.12
C ALA A 70 5.24 1.47 -0.98
N VAL A 71 5.33 2.51 -1.81
CA VAL A 71 6.40 3.50 -1.76
C VAL A 71 6.38 4.23 -0.41
N LEU A 72 5.22 4.78 -0.02
CA LEU A 72 5.10 5.53 1.23
C LEU A 72 5.34 4.64 2.46
N GLY A 73 4.76 3.44 2.47
CA GLY A 73 4.93 2.46 3.54
C GLY A 73 6.38 2.04 3.72
N GLY A 74 7.09 1.76 2.63
CA GLY A 74 8.49 1.37 2.70
C GLY A 74 9.42 2.53 3.07
N LEU A 75 9.14 3.77 2.62
CA LEU A 75 9.86 4.96 3.06
C LEU A 75 9.70 5.20 4.56
N LEU A 76 8.47 5.30 5.06
CA LEU A 76 8.19 5.54 6.48
C LEU A 76 8.68 4.39 7.35
N GLY A 77 8.50 3.15 6.88
CA GLY A 77 8.99 1.97 7.59
C GLY A 77 10.51 1.95 7.71
N THR A 78 11.23 2.39 6.68
CA THR A 78 12.69 2.53 6.70
C THR A 78 13.12 3.71 7.58
N GLN A 79 12.40 4.83 7.52
CA GLN A 79 12.66 5.99 8.36
C GLN A 79 12.55 5.64 9.85
N GLN A 80 11.54 4.87 10.27
CA GLN A 80 11.42 4.43 11.66
C GLN A 80 12.61 3.57 12.13
N LEU A 81 13.16 2.74 11.25
CA LEU A 81 14.35 1.93 11.54
C LEU A 81 15.62 2.80 11.66
N MET A 82 15.68 3.89 10.90
CA MET A 82 16.77 4.87 10.97
C MET A 82 16.69 5.69 12.26
N GLU A 83 15.51 6.18 12.62
CA GLU A 83 15.27 6.94 13.86
C GLU A 83 15.62 6.13 15.11
N GLY A 84 15.31 4.83 15.12
CA GLY A 84 15.69 3.92 16.19
C GLY A 84 17.16 3.48 16.18
N SER A 85 17.98 3.96 15.23
CA SER A 85 19.34 3.47 14.97
C SER A 85 19.42 1.95 14.71
N GLU A 86 18.31 1.27 14.47
CA GLU A 86 18.22 -0.18 14.25
C GLU A 86 18.90 -0.55 12.93
N LEU A 87 18.74 0.30 11.90
CA LEU A 87 19.42 0.14 10.62
C LEU A 87 20.95 0.17 10.79
N VAL A 88 21.45 1.15 11.53
CA VAL A 88 22.88 1.35 11.77
C VAL A 88 23.46 0.24 12.65
N ALA A 89 22.75 -0.13 13.73
CA ALA A 89 23.15 -1.21 14.63
C ALA A 89 23.25 -2.55 13.90
N ALA A 90 22.26 -2.89 13.07
CA ALA A 90 22.28 -4.11 12.28
C ALA A 90 23.44 -4.13 11.28
N GLN A 91 23.73 -3.00 10.61
CA GLN A 91 24.91 -2.88 9.73
C GLN A 91 26.23 -3.05 10.51
N GLY A 92 26.33 -2.49 11.72
CA GLY A 92 27.49 -2.65 12.61
C GLY A 92 27.74 -4.09 13.06
N LEU A 93 26.68 -4.91 13.13
CA LEU A 93 26.76 -6.36 13.41
C LEU A 93 27.03 -7.20 12.15
N GLY A 94 27.30 -6.57 11.00
CA GLY A 94 27.60 -7.26 9.74
C GLY A 94 26.37 -7.62 8.89
N ALA A 95 25.19 -7.06 9.17
CA ALA A 95 24.03 -7.24 8.30
C ALA A 95 24.26 -6.52 6.96
N GLY A 96 24.73 -7.27 5.97
CA GLY A 96 25.03 -6.76 4.64
C GLY A 96 23.79 -6.28 3.85
N ARG A 97 24.04 -5.66 2.69
CA ARG A 97 23.00 -5.06 1.82
C ARG A 97 21.92 -6.05 1.38
N ARG A 98 22.26 -7.34 1.23
CA ARG A 98 21.30 -8.40 0.88
C ARG A 98 20.20 -8.58 1.93
N THR A 99 20.52 -8.40 3.21
CA THR A 99 19.57 -8.56 4.31
C THR A 99 18.42 -7.55 4.23
N TRP A 100 18.66 -6.38 3.65
CA TRP A 100 17.67 -5.31 3.45
C TRP A 100 16.91 -5.43 2.13
N LEU A 101 17.59 -5.88 1.07
CA LEU A 101 16.98 -6.07 -0.26
C LEU A 101 15.97 -7.22 -0.28
N VAL A 102 16.20 -8.30 0.48
CA VAL A 102 15.30 -9.45 0.53
C VAL A 102 13.89 -9.08 1.04
N PRO A 103 13.71 -8.36 2.18
CA PRO A 103 12.41 -7.85 2.61
C PRO A 103 11.68 -7.02 1.54
N TRP A 104 12.40 -6.10 0.88
CA TRP A 104 11.86 -5.28 -0.20
C TRP A 104 11.41 -6.10 -1.40
N ALA A 105 12.22 -7.09 -1.80
CA ALA A 105 11.88 -7.99 -2.89
C ALA A 105 10.64 -8.85 -2.58
N ILE A 106 10.51 -9.34 -1.34
CA ILE A 106 9.34 -10.12 -0.90
C ILE A 106 8.07 -9.26 -0.94
N LEU A 107 8.14 -8.03 -0.43
CA LEU A 107 7.00 -7.11 -0.48
C LEU A 107 6.66 -6.71 -1.91
N GLY A 108 7.66 -6.38 -2.73
CA GLY A 108 7.45 -6.07 -4.14
C GLY A 108 6.82 -7.23 -4.92
N ALA A 109 7.27 -8.46 -4.69
CA ALA A 109 6.67 -9.66 -5.29
C ALA A 109 5.23 -9.87 -4.80
N GLY A 110 4.95 -9.70 -3.50
CA GLY A 110 3.60 -9.80 -2.95
C GLY A 110 2.65 -8.76 -3.54
N LEU A 111 3.13 -7.52 -3.70
CA LEU A 111 2.38 -6.43 -4.33
C LEU A 111 2.13 -6.68 -5.81
N LEU A 112 3.10 -7.22 -6.54
CA LEU A 112 2.93 -7.62 -7.94
C LEU A 112 1.82 -8.67 -8.07
N VAL A 113 1.83 -9.71 -7.23
CA VAL A 113 0.79 -10.74 -7.23
C VAL A 113 -0.58 -10.12 -6.93
N LEU A 114 -0.68 -9.28 -5.89
CA LEU A 114 -1.92 -8.59 -5.54
C LEU A 114 -2.42 -7.69 -6.68
N ALA A 115 -1.53 -6.95 -7.33
CA ALA A 115 -1.89 -6.10 -8.47
C ALA A 115 -2.37 -6.93 -9.66
N THR A 116 -1.74 -8.07 -9.97
CA THR A 116 -2.15 -8.93 -11.08
C THR A 116 -3.46 -9.68 -10.84
N VAL A 117 -3.82 -9.97 -9.58
CA VAL A 117 -5.10 -10.60 -9.24
C VAL A 117 -6.24 -9.60 -9.31
N ASN A 118 -5.93 -8.32 -9.15
CA ASN A 118 -6.90 -7.23 -9.08
C ASN A 118 -7.13 -6.52 -10.43
N ALA A 119 -6.33 -6.86 -11.46
CA ALA A 119 -6.43 -6.40 -12.85
C ALA A 119 -7.19 -7.42 -13.72
#